data_AF-A0A926E4R1-F1
#
_entry.id   AF-A0A926E4R1-F1
#
_cell.length_a   1.000
_cell.length_b   1.000
_cell.length_c   1.000
_cell.angle_alpha   90.00
_cell.angle_beta   90.00
_cell.angle_gamma   90.00
#
_symmetry.space_group_name_H-M   'P 1'
#
loop_
_entity.id
_entity.type
_entity.pdbx_description
1 polymer ?
#
loop_
_entity_poly.entity_id
_entity_poly.type
_entity_poly.pdbx_seq_one_letter_code
_entity_poly.pdbx_strand_id
1 'polypeptide(L)'
;MSSLKNIKEKVECFWGERHPIPKQSGRIFHYYLSIDTQKYAVYERSRGADRVVAAHDKMVLVQKNSNKNQLILYPYYQNRFIFHKIYLSEKQFPNLIKGSNVLLCLFLPYMRQVRSGQYIKSVRLVVITDKAQIYHNCPARNKKFDGFSLAGDNLLFEESVIWDLPGRKYPVQNPTESDLERFYPNLPTECYRYHPMLNTDNEFQDRYGNGGFGKNTIVFENGRAVRVPRFYIHDRSVESNPFHFIGSGEKDHKMSLLATYRSNVTAGVRTCIFATSDGGRTWYCKYEFADLGEYEFRQGHAESFGKNVGNPIQNAGYDKNYKGELQLLKRKLIVPSESCKEPTVRIMWDDIGPIESIGTEAQLTLKTEHPHGLTTGNIVALSSNVSEDFSMKWMVNPTVGNNSAGNGLLFKIQVVDDYRISLFELVSSPDNNISCRHVHHINRIKDGWLIGTGEIYPNGWLLYFQMKEADTFSIKNANEEFRIIRLNSTEMSAQRTMGAFLTDSKRPELVYASDHDCLKREKVAICDQRSEKFDRNSTGIFKGYLSDIDNRQQHTVIFEASEPCFYFQELDSMLVFCGQRGQLGLSFDKGISWSKERIRNPVIHYYGANGQRYYFDDCVIFRK
;
A
#
# COMPACT_ATOMS: atom_id res chain seq x y z
N MET A 1 -26.44 -33.03 11.41
CA MET A 1 -25.44 -31.94 11.24
C MET A 1 -25.99 -30.55 11.54
N SER A 2 -27.28 -30.26 11.33
CA SER A 2 -27.89 -28.93 11.65
C SER A 2 -27.97 -28.62 13.16
N SER A 3 -28.09 -29.63 14.03
CA SER A 3 -28.20 -29.42 15.50
C SER A 3 -26.89 -28.98 16.16
N LEU A 4 -25.75 -29.55 15.75
CA LEU A 4 -24.41 -29.20 16.26
C LEU A 4 -23.98 -27.78 15.85
N LYS A 5 -24.36 -27.35 14.64
CA LYS A 5 -24.09 -25.99 14.15
C LYS A 5 -24.85 -24.95 14.99
N ASN A 6 -26.14 -25.20 15.24
CA ASN A 6 -27.00 -24.39 16.11
C ASN A 6 -26.50 -24.32 17.57
N ILE A 7 -25.94 -25.41 18.11
CA ILE A 7 -25.38 -25.41 19.49
C ILE A 7 -24.14 -24.53 19.56
N LYS A 8 -23.22 -24.67 18.59
CA LYS A 8 -21.99 -23.87 18.56
C LYS A 8 -22.30 -22.37 18.44
N GLU A 9 -23.27 -22.01 17.61
CA GLU A 9 -23.74 -20.63 17.42
C GLU A 9 -24.43 -20.05 18.68
N LYS A 10 -25.22 -20.85 19.39
CA LYS A 10 -25.82 -20.41 20.68
C LYS A 10 -24.76 -20.21 21.77
N VAL A 11 -23.72 -21.06 21.81
CA VAL A 11 -22.59 -20.92 22.75
C VAL A 11 -21.76 -19.67 22.43
N GLU A 12 -21.57 -19.35 21.14
CA GLU A 12 -20.90 -18.13 20.68
C GLU A 12 -21.58 -16.84 21.18
N CYS A 13 -22.92 -16.78 21.18
CA CYS A 13 -23.66 -15.65 21.76
C CYS A 13 -23.55 -15.56 23.29
N PHE A 14 -23.54 -16.71 23.98
CA PHE A 14 -23.54 -16.77 25.45
C PHE A 14 -22.17 -16.40 26.08
N TRP A 15 -21.07 -16.67 25.38
CA TRP A 15 -19.70 -16.39 25.84
C TRP A 15 -19.23 -14.97 25.47
N GLY A 16 -20.11 -14.16 24.88
CA GLY A 16 -19.88 -12.74 24.59
C GLY A 16 -19.75 -11.86 25.84
N GLU A 17 -20.11 -12.37 27.02
CA GLU A 17 -20.04 -11.64 28.29
C GLU A 17 -18.66 -11.76 28.96
N ARG A 18 -18.20 -10.67 29.55
CA ARG A 18 -16.80 -10.45 30.01
C ARG A 18 -16.30 -11.58 30.92
N HIS A 19 -15.46 -12.46 30.40
CA HIS A 19 -14.64 -13.35 31.21
C HIS A 19 -13.26 -12.72 31.47
N PRO A 20 -12.75 -12.78 32.72
CA PRO A 20 -11.41 -12.30 33.05
C PRO A 20 -10.37 -13.02 32.19
N ILE A 21 -9.34 -12.29 31.76
CA ILE A 21 -8.19 -12.85 31.04
C ILE A 21 -7.59 -13.96 31.93
N PRO A 22 -7.54 -15.23 31.48
CA PRO A 22 -6.97 -16.29 32.30
C PRO A 22 -5.53 -15.95 32.68
N LYS A 23 -5.18 -16.23 33.95
CA LYS A 23 -3.84 -16.07 34.54
C LYS A 23 -2.75 -16.55 33.57
N GLN A 24 -1.62 -15.83 33.52
CA GLN A 24 -0.46 -16.05 32.63
C GLN A 24 -0.19 -17.54 32.39
N SER A 25 -0.60 -18.05 31.23
CA SER A 25 -0.08 -19.31 30.73
C SER A 25 1.30 -19.06 30.16
N GLY A 26 2.25 -19.98 30.37
CA GLY A 26 3.58 -19.91 29.73
C GLY A 26 3.55 -19.96 28.20
N ARG A 27 2.37 -20.09 27.59
CA ARG A 27 2.14 -20.10 26.14
C ARG A 27 0.87 -19.37 25.72
N ILE A 28 0.92 -18.66 24.61
CA ILE A 28 -0.23 -18.06 23.91
C ILE A 28 -0.24 -18.64 22.50
N PHE A 29 -1.26 -19.44 22.16
CA PHE A 29 -1.26 -20.25 20.94
C PHE A 29 0.07 -21.03 20.78
N HIS A 30 0.86 -20.72 19.76
CA HIS A 30 2.16 -21.34 19.45
C HIS A 30 3.38 -20.48 19.86
N TYR A 31 3.15 -19.47 20.70
CA TYR A 31 4.15 -18.55 21.22
C TYR A 31 4.45 -18.88 22.68
N TYR A 32 5.72 -18.93 23.08
CA TYR A 32 6.17 -19.23 24.44
C TYR A 32 6.72 -17.98 25.10
N LEU A 33 6.51 -17.85 26.42
CA LEU A 33 7.03 -16.73 27.19
C LEU A 33 8.57 -16.72 27.14
N SER A 34 9.17 -15.62 26.71
CA SER A 34 10.63 -15.44 26.67
C SER A 34 11.12 -14.31 27.57
N ILE A 35 10.34 -13.26 27.76
CA ILE A 35 10.66 -12.14 28.65
C ILE A 35 9.46 -11.89 29.56
N ASP A 36 9.71 -11.72 30.86
CA ASP A 36 8.66 -11.45 31.84
C ASP A 36 9.12 -10.36 32.81
N THR A 37 8.57 -9.16 32.67
CA THR A 37 8.87 -8.00 33.53
C THR A 37 7.64 -7.60 34.34
N GLN A 38 7.75 -6.56 35.19
CA GLN A 38 6.59 -6.03 35.90
C GLN A 38 5.59 -5.30 34.97
N LYS A 39 6.07 -4.66 33.89
CA LYS A 39 5.25 -3.83 33.00
C LYS A 39 4.73 -4.58 31.77
N TYR A 40 5.45 -5.59 31.31
CA TYR A 40 5.11 -6.36 30.11
C TYR A 40 5.71 -7.76 30.12
N ALA A 41 5.22 -8.61 29.22
CA ALA A 41 5.81 -9.88 28.86
C ALA A 41 5.93 -10.00 27.34
N VAL A 42 6.94 -10.74 26.87
CA VAL A 42 7.15 -11.04 25.44
C VAL A 42 7.05 -12.53 25.23
N TYR A 43 6.30 -12.93 24.21
CA TYR A 43 6.17 -14.32 23.78
C TYR A 43 6.71 -14.47 22.37
N GLU A 44 7.57 -15.46 22.13
CA GLU A 44 8.17 -15.70 20.82
C GLU A 44 7.60 -16.96 20.17
N ARG A 45 7.45 -16.93 18.85
CA ARG A 45 6.93 -18.09 18.11
C ARG A 45 7.93 -19.23 18.10
N SER A 46 7.44 -20.45 18.27
CA SER A 46 8.26 -21.66 18.09
C SER A 46 8.61 -21.86 16.61
N ARG A 47 9.85 -22.29 16.32
CA ARG A 47 10.30 -22.56 14.94
C ARG A 47 9.38 -23.60 14.28
N GLY A 48 8.89 -23.30 13.09
CA GLY A 48 8.01 -24.19 12.32
C GLY A 48 6.58 -24.35 12.87
N ALA A 49 6.19 -23.59 13.90
CA ALA A 49 4.83 -23.62 14.42
C ALA A 49 3.89 -22.67 13.66
N ASP A 50 2.59 -22.88 13.82
CA ASP A 50 1.57 -22.03 13.19
C ASP A 50 1.68 -20.57 13.66
N ARG A 51 1.31 -19.64 12.78
CA ARG A 51 1.49 -18.20 13.00
C ARG A 51 0.14 -17.51 13.16
N VAL A 52 0.02 -16.59 14.12
CA VAL A 52 -1.13 -15.67 14.15
C VAL A 52 -0.91 -14.63 13.04
N VAL A 53 -1.89 -14.47 12.15
CA VAL A 53 -1.80 -13.58 10.98
C VAL A 53 -2.82 -12.45 10.99
N ALA A 54 -3.78 -12.47 11.93
CA ALA A 54 -4.67 -11.36 12.22
C ALA A 54 -5.25 -11.50 13.63
N ALA A 55 -5.41 -10.38 14.33
CA ALA A 55 -5.99 -10.33 15.68
C ALA A 55 -6.80 -9.04 15.85
N HIS A 56 -8.04 -9.14 16.36
CA HIS A 56 -8.85 -7.97 16.68
C HIS A 56 -9.93 -8.33 17.71
N ASP A 57 -10.00 -7.57 18.80
CA ASP A 57 -10.95 -7.75 19.91
C ASP A 57 -10.94 -9.21 20.45
N LYS A 58 -11.95 -10.01 20.12
CA LYS A 58 -12.06 -11.42 20.54
C LYS A 58 -11.61 -12.41 19.48
N MET A 59 -11.30 -11.95 18.27
CA MET A 59 -11.02 -12.79 17.11
C MET A 59 -9.52 -12.99 16.92
N VAL A 60 -9.11 -14.21 16.58
CA VAL A 60 -7.74 -14.54 16.17
C VAL A 60 -7.78 -15.41 14.92
N LEU A 61 -6.93 -15.09 13.95
CA LEU A 61 -6.71 -15.91 12.77
C LEU A 61 -5.31 -16.53 12.84
N VAL A 62 -5.25 -17.85 12.72
CA VAL A 62 -4.00 -18.61 12.69
C VAL A 62 -3.80 -19.23 11.31
N GLN A 63 -2.65 -19.02 10.71
CA GLN A 63 -2.23 -19.66 9.47
C GLN A 63 -1.41 -20.91 9.79
N LYS A 64 -1.76 -22.04 9.15
CA LYS A 64 -1.01 -23.28 9.31
C LYS A 64 0.35 -23.19 8.65
N ASN A 65 1.41 -23.57 9.38
CA ASN A 65 2.75 -23.61 8.79
C ASN A 65 2.90 -24.73 7.75
N SER A 66 2.22 -25.87 7.96
CA SER A 66 2.21 -27.01 7.03
C SER A 66 1.44 -26.74 5.73
N ASN A 67 0.56 -25.75 5.70
CA ASN A 67 -0.20 -25.34 4.53
C ASN A 67 -0.60 -23.86 4.64
N LYS A 68 0.12 -22.99 3.93
CA LYS A 68 -0.11 -21.54 3.96
C LYS A 68 -1.50 -21.12 3.47
N ASN A 69 -2.18 -21.97 2.70
CA ASN A 69 -3.54 -21.73 2.21
C ASN A 69 -4.64 -22.23 3.15
N GLN A 70 -4.26 -22.72 4.34
CA GLN A 70 -5.18 -23.11 5.40
C GLN A 70 -5.12 -22.13 6.58
N LEU A 71 -6.28 -21.52 6.86
CA LEU A 71 -6.49 -20.59 7.96
C LEU A 71 -7.44 -21.20 9.00
N ILE A 72 -7.21 -20.88 10.27
CA ILE A 72 -8.06 -21.25 11.40
C ILE A 72 -8.55 -19.97 12.06
N LEU A 73 -9.85 -19.71 11.93
CA LEU A 73 -10.52 -18.59 12.58
C LEU A 73 -11.01 -19.03 13.96
N TYR A 74 -10.50 -18.39 15.00
CA TYR A 74 -11.04 -18.42 16.35
C TYR A 74 -11.90 -17.16 16.56
N PRO A 75 -13.24 -17.24 16.44
CA PRO A 75 -14.10 -16.08 16.67
C PRO A 75 -14.05 -15.58 18.12
N TYR A 76 -13.71 -16.48 19.07
CA TYR A 76 -13.53 -16.18 20.48
C TYR A 76 -12.25 -16.85 20.99
N TYR A 77 -11.13 -16.12 21.02
CA TYR A 77 -9.81 -16.69 21.36
C TYR A 77 -9.72 -17.30 22.75
N GLN A 78 -10.57 -16.86 23.69
CA GLN A 78 -10.66 -17.41 25.04
C GLN A 78 -11.19 -18.85 25.04
N ASN A 79 -12.02 -19.22 24.05
CA ASN A 79 -12.53 -20.57 23.87
C ASN A 79 -11.94 -21.20 22.60
N ARG A 80 -10.81 -21.88 22.75
CA ARG A 80 -10.08 -22.52 21.64
C ARG A 80 -10.80 -23.72 21.02
N PHE A 81 -11.89 -24.21 21.61
CA PHE A 81 -12.68 -25.31 21.03
C PHE A 81 -13.62 -24.82 19.92
N ILE A 82 -13.92 -23.52 19.90
CA ILE A 82 -14.73 -22.88 18.87
C ILE A 82 -13.80 -22.30 17.81
N PHE A 83 -13.66 -23.02 16.70
CA PHE A 83 -12.89 -22.54 15.55
C PHE A 83 -13.50 -22.97 14.22
N HIS A 84 -13.13 -22.28 13.14
CA HIS A 84 -13.50 -22.64 11.78
C HIS A 84 -12.27 -22.78 10.89
N LYS A 85 -12.29 -23.77 10.00
CA LYS A 85 -11.24 -23.96 9.00
C LYS A 85 -11.65 -23.26 7.70
N ILE A 86 -10.75 -22.47 7.14
CA ILE A 86 -10.92 -21.76 5.88
C ILE A 86 -9.78 -22.18 4.97
N TYR A 87 -10.11 -22.64 3.78
CA TYR A 87 -9.16 -23.07 2.75
C TYR A 87 -9.28 -22.15 1.54
N LEU A 88 -8.17 -21.53 1.14
CA LEU A 88 -8.13 -20.76 -0.10
C LEU A 88 -8.35 -21.72 -1.28
N SER A 89 -9.57 -21.71 -1.82
CA SER A 89 -10.05 -22.61 -2.86
C SER A 89 -11.25 -21.98 -3.55
N GLU A 90 -11.48 -22.30 -4.83
CA GLU A 90 -12.62 -21.79 -5.61
C GLU A 90 -13.98 -22.10 -4.95
N LYS A 91 -14.05 -23.16 -4.12
CA LYS A 91 -15.25 -23.53 -3.36
C LYS A 91 -15.64 -22.47 -2.33
N GLN A 92 -14.66 -21.87 -1.65
CA GLN A 92 -14.90 -20.88 -0.60
C GLN A 92 -14.68 -19.44 -1.08
N PHE A 93 -13.85 -19.25 -2.11
CA PHE A 93 -13.45 -17.98 -2.66
C PHE A 93 -13.86 -17.94 -4.14
N PRO A 94 -14.98 -17.29 -4.49
CA PRO A 94 -15.48 -17.29 -5.86
C PRO A 94 -14.49 -16.65 -6.83
N ASN A 95 -14.39 -17.18 -8.04
CA ASN A 95 -13.52 -16.68 -9.12
C ASN A 95 -12.04 -16.55 -8.71
N LEU A 96 -11.59 -17.40 -7.78
CA LEU A 96 -10.19 -17.45 -7.38
C LEU A 96 -9.32 -17.81 -8.58
N ILE A 97 -8.36 -16.95 -8.91
CA ILE A 97 -7.43 -17.21 -9.99
C ILE A 97 -6.63 -18.47 -9.64
N LYS A 98 -6.59 -19.43 -10.55
CA LYS A 98 -5.86 -20.70 -10.39
C LYS A 98 -4.43 -20.47 -9.90
N GLY A 99 -4.02 -21.21 -8.88
CA GLY A 99 -2.68 -21.14 -8.28
C GLY A 99 -2.45 -19.97 -7.32
N SER A 100 -3.49 -19.22 -6.96
CA SER A 100 -3.38 -18.17 -5.93
C SER A 100 -3.04 -18.73 -4.55
N ASN A 101 -2.26 -17.97 -3.79
CA ASN A 101 -1.90 -18.24 -2.40
C ASN A 101 -2.30 -17.08 -1.48
N VAL A 102 -2.50 -17.38 -0.19
CA VAL A 102 -2.72 -16.35 0.82
C VAL A 102 -1.46 -15.52 0.97
N LEU A 103 -1.56 -14.22 0.71
CA LEU A 103 -0.47 -13.27 0.90
C LEU A 103 -0.57 -12.57 2.26
N LEU A 104 -1.69 -11.92 2.55
CA LEU A 104 -1.94 -11.20 3.79
C LEU A 104 -3.37 -11.43 4.29
N CYS A 105 -3.57 -11.29 5.59
CA CYS A 105 -4.88 -11.36 6.23
C CYS A 105 -5.06 -10.21 7.21
N LEU A 106 -6.28 -9.69 7.32
CA LEU A 106 -6.61 -8.59 8.22
C LEU A 106 -8.00 -8.78 8.81
N PHE A 107 -8.17 -8.33 10.05
CA PHE A 107 -9.49 -7.98 10.55
C PHE A 107 -9.68 -6.48 10.38
N LEU A 108 -10.70 -6.10 9.61
CA LEU A 108 -11.06 -4.71 9.39
C LEU A 108 -12.33 -4.37 10.18
N PRO A 109 -12.23 -3.61 11.28
CA PRO A 109 -13.40 -3.06 11.94
C PRO A 109 -14.10 -2.05 11.04
N TYR A 110 -15.42 -1.98 11.12
CA TYR A 110 -16.21 -1.00 10.37
C TYR A 110 -17.56 -0.73 11.05
N MET A 111 -18.26 0.32 10.60
CA MET A 111 -19.65 0.61 10.97
C MET A 111 -20.61 -0.03 9.97
N ARG A 112 -21.17 -1.20 10.31
CA ARG A 112 -22.10 -1.95 9.46
C ARG A 112 -23.46 -1.28 9.43
N GLN A 113 -23.93 -0.92 8.25
CA GLN A 113 -25.27 -0.36 8.09
C GLN A 113 -26.30 -1.49 8.03
N VAL A 114 -27.07 -1.67 9.10
CA VAL A 114 -28.05 -2.78 9.19
C VAL A 114 -29.43 -2.40 8.65
N ARG A 115 -29.77 -1.11 8.72
CA ARG A 115 -30.97 -0.48 8.16
C ARG A 115 -30.64 0.98 7.81
N SER A 116 -31.54 1.66 7.11
CA SER A 116 -31.39 3.10 6.83
C SER A 116 -31.12 3.88 8.12
N GLY A 117 -30.01 4.63 8.16
CA GLY A 117 -29.57 5.41 9.33
C GLY A 117 -29.14 4.60 10.56
N GLN A 118 -29.17 3.27 10.53
CA GLN A 118 -28.83 2.42 11.69
C GLN A 118 -27.51 1.69 11.46
N TYR A 119 -26.53 1.96 12.34
CA TYR A 119 -25.18 1.42 12.27
C TYR A 119 -24.82 0.63 13.52
N ILE A 120 -24.08 -0.47 13.35
CA ILE A 120 -23.49 -1.25 14.44
C ILE A 120 -22.00 -1.49 14.18
N LYS A 121 -21.20 -1.56 15.25
CA LYS A 121 -19.80 -1.99 15.12
C LYS A 121 -19.75 -3.43 14.65
N SER A 122 -18.95 -3.70 13.63
CA SER A 122 -18.73 -5.03 13.08
C SER A 122 -17.29 -5.17 12.57
N VAL A 123 -16.91 -6.37 12.16
CA VAL A 123 -15.56 -6.72 11.72
C VAL A 123 -15.67 -7.67 10.54
N ARG A 124 -14.87 -7.43 9.48
CA ARG A 124 -14.68 -8.35 8.36
C ARG A 124 -13.28 -8.96 8.42
N LEU A 125 -13.19 -10.26 8.15
CA LEU A 125 -11.94 -10.90 7.77
C LEU A 125 -11.70 -10.60 6.30
N VAL A 126 -10.57 -9.95 6.02
CA VAL A 126 -10.06 -9.71 4.66
C VAL A 126 -8.88 -10.65 4.39
N VAL A 127 -8.90 -11.30 3.23
CA VAL A 127 -7.84 -12.16 2.72
C VAL A 127 -7.35 -11.59 1.40
N ILE A 128 -6.06 -11.28 1.32
CA ILE A 128 -5.40 -10.76 0.12
C ILE A 128 -4.56 -11.88 -0.47
N THR A 129 -4.72 -12.16 -1.76
CA THR A 129 -3.94 -13.19 -2.46
C THR A 129 -2.67 -12.62 -3.07
N ASP A 130 -1.72 -13.50 -3.40
CA ASP A 130 -0.53 -13.16 -4.19
C ASP A 130 -0.86 -12.53 -5.54
N LYS A 131 -1.97 -12.92 -6.17
CA LYS A 131 -2.48 -12.39 -7.44
C LYS A 131 -3.35 -11.12 -7.32
N ALA A 132 -3.24 -10.43 -6.20
CA ALA A 132 -3.92 -9.18 -5.90
C ALA A 132 -5.46 -9.26 -5.94
N GLN A 133 -6.03 -10.44 -5.69
CA GLN A 133 -7.46 -10.54 -5.37
C GLN A 133 -7.64 -10.31 -3.88
N ILE A 134 -8.67 -9.55 -3.54
CA ILE A 134 -9.02 -9.23 -2.15
C ILE A 134 -10.37 -9.84 -1.89
N TYR A 135 -10.49 -10.59 -0.81
CA TYR A 135 -11.73 -11.20 -0.40
C TYR A 135 -12.11 -10.71 0.99
N HIS A 136 -13.40 -10.54 1.24
CA HIS A 136 -13.94 -10.24 2.55
C HIS A 136 -15.05 -11.22 2.90
N ASN A 137 -15.22 -11.52 4.19
CA ASN A 137 -16.38 -12.28 4.66
C ASN A 137 -17.54 -11.38 5.10
N CYS A 138 -18.63 -11.98 5.59
CA CYS A 138 -19.82 -11.26 6.02
C CYS A 138 -20.45 -10.40 4.91
N PRO A 139 -20.98 -11.04 3.85
CA PRO A 139 -21.53 -10.36 2.68
C PRO A 139 -22.65 -9.39 3.05
N ALA A 140 -22.90 -8.42 2.17
CA ALA A 140 -24.09 -7.57 2.26
C ALA A 140 -25.36 -8.39 1.99
N ARG A 141 -26.50 -7.96 2.54
CA ARG A 141 -27.81 -8.60 2.35
C ARG A 141 -28.71 -7.87 1.37
N ASN A 142 -28.34 -6.65 1.01
CA ASN A 142 -29.11 -5.78 0.14
C ASN A 142 -28.16 -4.81 -0.56
N LYS A 143 -28.56 -4.35 -1.75
CA LYS A 143 -27.90 -3.28 -2.49
C LYS A 143 -27.86 -1.95 -1.74
N LYS A 144 -28.82 -1.68 -0.84
CA LYS A 144 -28.94 -0.40 -0.12
C LYS A 144 -28.17 -0.32 1.20
N PHE A 145 -28.01 -1.43 1.91
CA PHE A 145 -27.31 -1.51 3.20
C PHE A 145 -26.88 -2.95 3.47
N ASP A 146 -25.87 -3.17 4.33
CA ASP A 146 -25.31 -4.50 4.59
C ASP A 146 -26.33 -5.47 5.22
N GLY A 147 -27.29 -4.97 6.00
CA GLY A 147 -28.24 -5.80 6.75
C GLY A 147 -27.60 -6.51 7.96
N PHE A 148 -28.38 -7.19 8.79
CA PHE A 148 -27.82 -7.97 9.90
C PHE A 148 -27.00 -9.16 9.39
N SER A 149 -25.87 -9.44 10.05
CA SER A 149 -25.11 -10.67 9.79
C SER A 149 -25.92 -11.88 10.25
N LEU A 150 -25.83 -12.99 9.52
CA LEU A 150 -26.44 -14.27 9.86
C LEU A 150 -25.37 -15.26 10.28
N ALA A 151 -25.81 -16.34 10.92
CA ALA A 151 -24.92 -17.39 11.34
C ALA A 151 -24.23 -18.08 10.13
N GLY A 152 -22.91 -18.27 10.22
CA GLY A 152 -22.09 -18.83 9.14
C GLY A 152 -21.50 -17.80 8.16
N ASP A 153 -21.87 -16.52 8.27
CA ASP A 153 -21.33 -15.44 7.44
C ASP A 153 -19.83 -15.25 7.55
N ASN A 154 -19.27 -15.67 8.68
CA ASN A 154 -17.84 -15.68 8.92
C ASN A 154 -17.05 -16.59 7.96
N LEU A 155 -17.73 -17.46 7.20
CA LEU A 155 -17.15 -18.39 6.22
C LEU A 155 -17.61 -18.17 4.77
N LEU A 156 -18.45 -17.15 4.54
CA LEU A 156 -18.90 -16.78 3.20
C LEU A 156 -18.04 -15.62 2.70
N PHE A 157 -17.25 -15.85 1.66
CA PHE A 157 -16.36 -14.85 1.08
C PHE A 157 -16.84 -14.35 -0.28
N GLU A 158 -16.57 -13.08 -0.53
CA GLU A 158 -16.76 -12.42 -1.82
C GLU A 158 -15.52 -11.60 -2.17
N GLU A 159 -15.26 -11.46 -3.47
CA GLU A 159 -14.16 -10.63 -3.96
C GLU A 159 -14.56 -9.15 -3.88
N SER A 160 -13.69 -8.36 -3.25
CA SER A 160 -13.82 -6.92 -3.10
C SER A 160 -13.51 -6.19 -4.41
N VAL A 161 -14.14 -5.03 -4.62
CA VAL A 161 -13.77 -4.13 -5.73
C VAL A 161 -12.81 -3.05 -5.27
N ILE A 162 -11.95 -2.63 -6.19
CA ILE A 162 -11.04 -1.51 -6.00
C ILE A 162 -11.39 -0.47 -7.07
N TRP A 163 -11.62 0.77 -6.65
CA TRP A 163 -11.94 1.91 -7.50
C TRP A 163 -10.72 2.82 -7.67
N ASP A 164 -10.52 3.31 -8.88
CA ASP A 164 -9.38 4.13 -9.24
C ASP A 164 -9.58 5.62 -8.91
N LEU A 165 -8.56 6.43 -9.18
CA LEU A 165 -8.59 7.89 -9.05
C LEU A 165 -9.33 8.56 -10.22
N PRO A 166 -9.90 9.77 -10.02
CA PRO A 166 -10.31 10.64 -11.10
C PRO A 166 -9.24 10.77 -12.20
N GLY A 167 -9.66 10.73 -13.47
CA GLY A 167 -8.78 10.85 -14.64
C GLY A 167 -8.04 9.57 -15.04
N ARG A 168 -7.92 8.56 -14.15
CA ARG A 168 -7.37 7.25 -14.51
C ARG A 168 -8.38 6.47 -15.37
N LYS A 169 -7.86 5.64 -16.28
CA LYS A 169 -8.65 4.87 -17.25
C LYS A 169 -8.24 3.40 -17.24
N TYR A 170 -9.21 2.52 -17.44
CA TYR A 170 -8.97 1.08 -17.57
C TYR A 170 -8.59 0.73 -19.02
N PRO A 171 -7.56 -0.10 -19.28
CA PRO A 171 -7.20 -0.44 -20.66
C PRO A 171 -8.26 -1.35 -21.31
N VAL A 172 -8.53 -1.12 -22.59
CA VAL A 172 -9.41 -1.96 -23.41
C VAL A 172 -8.77 -2.28 -24.76
N GLN A 173 -9.08 -3.47 -25.26
CA GLN A 173 -8.54 -3.98 -26.52
C GLN A 173 -9.22 -3.38 -27.74
N ASN A 174 -10.50 -3.01 -27.64
CA ASN A 174 -11.28 -2.44 -28.74
C ASN A 174 -11.47 -0.95 -28.51
N PRO A 175 -11.50 -0.12 -29.57
CA PRO A 175 -11.72 1.31 -29.43
C PRO A 175 -13.17 1.54 -28.99
N THR A 176 -13.40 1.60 -27.67
CA THR A 176 -14.66 2.07 -27.11
C THR A 176 -14.46 3.50 -26.63
N GLU A 177 -15.24 4.43 -27.15
CA GLU A 177 -15.29 5.80 -26.65
C GLU A 177 -15.96 5.79 -25.28
N SER A 178 -15.15 5.74 -24.22
CA SER A 178 -15.60 5.96 -22.85
C SER A 178 -14.60 6.84 -22.12
N ASP A 179 -15.10 7.75 -21.29
CA ASP A 179 -14.25 8.57 -20.42
C ASP A 179 -13.46 7.73 -19.40
N LEU A 180 -13.86 6.47 -19.19
CA LEU A 180 -13.36 5.58 -18.15
C LEU A 180 -12.47 4.45 -18.68
N GLU A 181 -12.46 4.26 -19.99
CA GLU A 181 -11.67 3.22 -20.66
C GLU A 181 -10.69 3.90 -21.64
N ARG A 182 -9.53 3.29 -21.86
CA ARG A 182 -8.55 3.75 -22.86
C ARG A 182 -8.23 2.61 -23.82
N PHE A 183 -8.38 2.89 -25.10
CA PHE A 183 -7.89 1.98 -26.15
C PHE A 183 -6.37 1.79 -26.01
N TYR A 184 -5.98 0.56 -25.69
CA TYR A 184 -4.59 0.15 -25.46
C TYR A 184 -4.41 -1.30 -25.91
N PRO A 185 -4.42 -1.58 -27.23
CA PRO A 185 -4.67 -2.90 -27.81
C PRO A 185 -3.53 -3.92 -27.66
N ASN A 186 -2.31 -3.47 -27.33
CA ASN A 186 -1.10 -4.30 -27.40
C ASN A 186 -0.58 -4.77 -26.05
N LEU A 187 -1.46 -4.84 -25.05
CA LEU A 187 -1.21 -5.51 -23.77
C LEU A 187 -1.63 -6.99 -23.83
N PRO A 188 -1.07 -7.84 -22.96
CA PRO A 188 -1.54 -9.22 -22.79
C PRO A 188 -3.05 -9.32 -22.54
N THR A 189 -3.70 -10.36 -23.07
CA THR A 189 -5.18 -10.48 -23.07
C THR A 189 -5.81 -10.44 -21.67
N GLU A 190 -5.11 -10.95 -20.67
CA GLU A 190 -5.52 -10.95 -19.26
C GLU A 190 -5.65 -9.53 -18.68
N CYS A 191 -4.95 -8.54 -19.22
CA CYS A 191 -5.01 -7.15 -18.76
C CYS A 191 -6.39 -6.53 -18.93
N TYR A 192 -7.15 -6.98 -19.93
CA TYR A 192 -8.48 -6.48 -20.22
C TYR A 192 -9.58 -7.12 -19.36
N ARG A 193 -9.23 -8.11 -18.52
CA ARG A 193 -10.20 -8.78 -17.65
C ARG A 193 -10.44 -8.00 -16.37
N TYR A 194 -11.71 -7.69 -16.15
CA TYR A 194 -12.19 -7.02 -14.95
C TYR A 194 -12.25 -7.98 -13.76
N HIS A 195 -11.68 -7.57 -12.62
CA HIS A 195 -11.85 -8.24 -11.33
C HIS A 195 -12.46 -7.28 -10.29
N PRO A 196 -13.40 -7.73 -9.45
CA PRO A 196 -14.09 -9.03 -9.50
C PRO A 196 -14.88 -9.24 -10.80
N MET A 197 -15.19 -10.46 -11.23
CA MET A 197 -15.93 -10.65 -12.50
C MET A 197 -17.18 -9.77 -12.60
N LEU A 198 -17.44 -9.24 -13.80
CA LEU A 198 -18.58 -8.34 -14.05
C LEU A 198 -19.90 -9.07 -13.81
N ASN A 199 -20.88 -8.37 -13.24
CA ASN A 199 -22.24 -8.90 -13.06
C ASN A 199 -23.04 -9.10 -14.35
N THR A 200 -22.48 -8.71 -15.49
CA THR A 200 -23.13 -8.83 -16.80
C THR A 200 -22.81 -10.16 -17.47
N ASP A 201 -21.97 -10.99 -16.85
CA ASP A 201 -21.79 -12.37 -17.29
C ASP A 201 -23.06 -13.16 -16.97
N ASN A 202 -23.68 -13.75 -18.00
CA ASN A 202 -24.90 -14.55 -17.86
C ASN A 202 -24.66 -15.80 -16.98
N GLU A 203 -23.41 -16.21 -16.77
CA GLU A 203 -23.02 -17.30 -15.87
C GLU A 203 -22.78 -16.82 -14.42
N PHE A 204 -22.75 -15.51 -14.16
CA PHE A 204 -22.50 -14.97 -12.82
C PHE A 204 -23.71 -15.18 -11.90
N GLN A 205 -23.55 -16.05 -10.90
CA GLN A 205 -24.52 -16.21 -9.83
C GLN A 205 -24.25 -15.21 -8.70
N ASP A 206 -25.05 -14.14 -8.63
CA ASP A 206 -25.13 -13.27 -7.46
C ASP A 206 -25.76 -14.01 -6.27
N ARG A 207 -24.94 -14.80 -5.58
CA ARG A 207 -25.44 -15.66 -4.52
C ARG A 207 -25.98 -14.89 -3.30
N TYR A 208 -25.61 -13.62 -3.11
CA TYR A 208 -25.81 -12.95 -1.82
C TYR A 208 -26.27 -11.47 -1.91
N GLY A 209 -26.54 -10.93 -3.10
CA GLY A 209 -27.12 -9.58 -3.27
C GLY A 209 -26.11 -8.48 -3.57
N ASN A 210 -24.92 -8.88 -4.04
CA ASN A 210 -23.83 -8.00 -4.44
C ASN A 210 -23.70 -7.86 -5.96
N GLY A 211 -24.66 -8.42 -6.71
CA GLY A 211 -24.70 -8.62 -8.16
C GLY A 211 -23.69 -7.77 -8.89
N GLY A 212 -22.46 -8.30 -8.96
CA GLY A 212 -21.17 -7.71 -9.31
C GLY A 212 -21.12 -6.19 -9.48
N PHE A 213 -20.12 -5.58 -8.85
CA PHE A 213 -19.76 -4.20 -9.10
C PHE A 213 -19.74 -3.89 -10.61
N GLY A 214 -20.26 -2.73 -11.00
CA GLY A 214 -20.17 -2.27 -12.39
C GLY A 214 -18.71 -2.03 -12.81
N LYS A 215 -18.53 -1.56 -14.04
CA LYS A 215 -17.22 -1.09 -14.52
C LYS A 215 -16.76 0.19 -13.84
N ASN A 216 -17.66 0.92 -13.19
CA ASN A 216 -17.39 2.23 -12.60
C ASN A 216 -18.24 2.52 -11.37
N THR A 217 -17.84 3.57 -10.66
CA THR A 217 -18.58 4.14 -9.51
C THR A 217 -18.45 5.66 -9.48
N ILE A 218 -19.14 6.30 -8.54
CA ILE A 218 -19.07 7.74 -8.26
C ILE A 218 -18.22 7.98 -7.01
N VAL A 219 -17.26 8.89 -7.15
CA VAL A 219 -16.47 9.48 -6.06
C VAL A 219 -16.66 11.00 -6.05
N PHE A 220 -16.22 11.65 -4.98
CA PHE A 220 -16.25 13.11 -4.89
C PHE A 220 -14.84 13.71 -4.96
N GLU A 221 -14.69 14.73 -5.79
CA GLU A 221 -13.46 15.52 -5.96
C GLU A 221 -13.82 17.00 -6.12
N ASN A 222 -13.19 17.88 -5.34
CA ASN A 222 -13.51 19.30 -5.26
C ASN A 222 -15.03 19.58 -5.08
N GLY A 223 -15.68 18.78 -4.22
CA GLY A 223 -17.13 18.83 -3.99
C GLY A 223 -18.03 18.40 -5.16
N ARG A 224 -17.47 17.84 -6.25
CA ARG A 224 -18.23 17.38 -7.43
C ARG A 224 -18.22 15.86 -7.53
N ALA A 225 -19.32 15.29 -8.01
CA ALA A 225 -19.42 13.86 -8.31
C ALA A 225 -18.66 13.55 -9.62
N VAL A 226 -17.69 12.63 -9.55
CA VAL A 226 -16.86 12.21 -10.67
C VAL A 226 -16.95 10.70 -10.82
N ARG A 227 -17.04 10.21 -12.06
CA ARG A 227 -16.99 8.77 -12.35
C ARG A 227 -15.56 8.29 -12.39
N VAL A 228 -15.30 7.14 -11.79
CA VAL A 228 -13.99 6.47 -11.83
C VAL A 228 -14.15 5.02 -12.26
N PRO A 229 -13.19 4.45 -13.01
CA PRO A 229 -13.21 3.05 -13.37
C PRO A 229 -12.78 2.18 -12.19
N ARG A 230 -12.81 0.87 -12.41
CA ARG A 230 -12.08 -0.06 -11.55
C ARG A 230 -10.58 0.17 -11.64
N PHE A 231 -9.88 -0.17 -10.56
CA PHE A 231 -8.44 -0.09 -10.49
C PHE A 231 -7.79 -1.16 -11.38
N TYR A 232 -6.91 -0.72 -12.28
CA TYR A 232 -6.16 -1.62 -13.16
C TYR A 232 -4.94 -2.23 -12.46
N ILE A 233 -4.78 -3.56 -12.58
CA ILE A 233 -3.66 -4.37 -12.08
C ILE A 233 -3.08 -5.16 -13.26
N HIS A 234 -1.83 -4.87 -13.62
CA HIS A 234 -1.26 -5.25 -14.92
C HIS A 234 -0.74 -6.69 -15.02
N ASP A 235 0.05 -7.18 -14.05
CA ASP A 235 0.72 -8.50 -14.11
C ASP A 235 0.14 -9.52 -13.09
N ARG A 236 -0.63 -9.05 -12.09
CA ARG A 236 -1.26 -9.89 -11.03
C ARG A 236 -0.28 -10.92 -10.43
N SER A 237 0.92 -10.46 -10.13
CA SER A 237 1.98 -11.21 -9.47
C SER A 237 2.23 -10.69 -8.07
N VAL A 238 2.99 -11.46 -7.27
CA VAL A 238 3.38 -11.05 -5.91
C VAL A 238 4.08 -9.68 -5.93
N GLU A 239 4.98 -9.46 -6.88
CA GLU A 239 5.81 -8.25 -6.98
C GLU A 239 5.04 -7.03 -7.49
N SER A 240 4.05 -7.24 -8.36
CA SER A 240 3.18 -6.17 -8.88
C SER A 240 1.95 -5.88 -8.00
N ASN A 241 1.81 -6.56 -6.86
CA ASN A 241 0.62 -6.47 -6.00
C ASN A 241 0.61 -5.17 -5.16
N PRO A 242 -0.29 -4.21 -5.44
CA PRO A 242 -0.31 -2.93 -4.73
C PRO A 242 -0.86 -3.05 -3.30
N PHE A 243 -1.47 -4.18 -2.93
CA PHE A 243 -2.02 -4.43 -1.61
C PHE A 243 -1.07 -5.17 -0.67
N HIS A 244 0.17 -5.40 -1.08
CA HIS A 244 1.20 -5.81 -0.13
C HIS A 244 1.74 -4.59 0.62
N PHE A 245 1.65 -4.63 1.94
CA PHE A 245 2.12 -3.57 2.83
C PHE A 245 2.94 -4.18 3.98
N ILE A 246 3.72 -3.35 4.67
CA ILE A 246 4.37 -3.70 5.94
C ILE A 246 3.74 -2.89 7.08
N GLY A 247 4.13 -3.19 8.33
CA GLY A 247 3.43 -2.70 9.51
C GLY A 247 2.06 -3.37 9.62
N SER A 248 1.01 -2.60 9.90
CA SER A 248 -0.34 -3.17 10.09
C SER A 248 -1.35 -2.81 9.01
N GLY A 249 -1.07 -1.79 8.20
CA GLY A 249 -2.15 -0.92 7.76
C GLY A 249 -2.84 -0.23 8.94
N GLU A 250 -3.52 0.88 8.74
CA GLU A 250 -4.25 1.53 9.82
C GLU A 250 -5.71 1.13 9.80
N LYS A 251 -6.20 0.61 10.93
CA LYS A 251 -7.50 -0.06 11.05
C LYS A 251 -8.37 0.71 12.02
N ASP A 252 -9.52 1.19 11.56
CA ASP A 252 -10.48 1.91 12.39
C ASP A 252 -11.92 1.64 11.92
N HIS A 253 -12.88 1.68 12.86
CA HIS A 253 -14.30 1.47 12.55
C HIS A 253 -14.85 2.49 11.54
N LYS A 254 -14.28 3.69 11.50
CA LYS A 254 -14.68 4.73 10.56
C LYS A 254 -14.02 4.54 9.20
N MET A 255 -12.71 4.37 9.18
CA MET A 255 -11.97 4.19 7.94
C MET A 255 -10.64 3.49 8.18
N SER A 256 -10.37 2.47 7.36
CA SER A 256 -9.09 1.79 7.35
C SER A 256 -8.28 2.19 6.12
N LEU A 257 -6.96 2.33 6.27
CA LEU A 257 -6.03 2.70 5.22
C LEU A 257 -4.95 1.63 5.04
N LEU A 258 -4.61 1.35 3.78
CA LEU A 258 -3.47 0.51 3.38
C LEU A 258 -2.60 1.29 2.40
N ALA A 259 -1.30 0.99 2.33
CA ALA A 259 -0.41 1.59 1.33
C ALA A 259 0.64 0.61 0.82
N THR A 260 1.00 0.74 -0.45
CA THR A 260 1.87 -0.22 -1.15
C THR A 260 3.30 -0.19 -0.61
N TYR A 261 3.82 -1.34 -0.14
CA TYR A 261 5.23 -1.52 0.22
C TYR A 261 6.08 -2.20 -0.88
N ARG A 262 5.48 -2.73 -1.95
CA ARG A 262 6.27 -3.44 -2.97
C ARG A 262 7.34 -2.55 -3.58
N SER A 263 8.55 -3.09 -3.60
CA SER A 263 9.70 -2.44 -4.19
C SER A 263 9.51 -2.42 -5.71
N ASN A 264 9.11 -1.27 -6.24
CA ASN A 264 9.08 -0.98 -7.67
C ASN A 264 10.52 -0.95 -8.21
N VAL A 265 11.20 -2.11 -8.29
CA VAL A 265 12.62 -2.25 -8.70
C VAL A 265 12.80 -3.25 -9.85
N THR A 266 11.99 -4.30 -9.90
CA THR A 266 12.12 -5.38 -10.90
C THR A 266 10.87 -5.46 -11.77
N ALA A 267 9.70 -5.51 -11.16
CA ALA A 267 8.40 -5.35 -11.79
C ALA A 267 7.84 -3.96 -11.49
N GLY A 268 7.08 -3.41 -12.43
CA GLY A 268 6.26 -2.23 -12.20
C GLY A 268 5.28 -2.50 -11.05
N VAL A 269 5.01 -1.51 -10.21
CA VAL A 269 3.87 -1.54 -9.28
C VAL A 269 3.26 -0.16 -9.14
N ARG A 270 1.93 -0.13 -9.01
CA ARG A 270 1.21 1.10 -8.66
C ARG A 270 1.34 1.34 -7.16
N THR A 271 2.16 2.31 -6.79
CA THR A 271 2.39 2.68 -5.38
C THR A 271 1.30 3.66 -4.94
N CYS A 272 0.38 3.16 -4.11
CA CYS A 272 -0.88 3.82 -3.81
C CYS A 272 -1.15 3.88 -2.30
N ILE A 273 -2.04 4.80 -1.93
CA ILE A 273 -2.73 4.82 -0.64
C ILE A 273 -4.18 4.44 -0.91
N PHE A 274 -4.67 3.39 -0.25
CA PHE A 274 -6.03 2.89 -0.35
C PHE A 274 -6.81 3.17 0.93
N ALA A 275 -8.11 3.43 0.80
CA ALA A 275 -9.01 3.57 1.93
C ALA A 275 -10.27 2.70 1.76
N THR A 276 -10.82 2.26 2.88
CA THR A 276 -12.12 1.57 2.96
C THR A 276 -12.87 2.01 4.20
N SER A 277 -14.17 2.25 4.08
CA SER A 277 -15.08 2.57 5.19
C SER A 277 -16.12 1.46 5.45
N ASP A 278 -16.06 0.36 4.69
CA ASP A 278 -17.01 -0.75 4.76
C ASP A 278 -16.34 -2.08 5.12
N GLY A 279 -15.20 -2.05 5.80
CA GLY A 279 -14.50 -3.28 6.21
C GLY A 279 -13.86 -4.02 5.03
N GLY A 280 -13.51 -3.31 3.96
CA GLY A 280 -12.75 -3.84 2.83
C GLY A 280 -13.58 -4.51 1.75
N ARG A 281 -14.90 -4.28 1.70
CA ARG A 281 -15.75 -4.71 0.58
C ARG A 281 -15.51 -3.82 -0.64
N THR A 282 -15.37 -2.52 -0.41
CA THR A 282 -14.96 -1.54 -1.42
C THR A 282 -13.68 -0.84 -0.97
N TRP A 283 -12.74 -0.73 -1.90
CA TRP A 283 -11.49 0.00 -1.72
C TRP A 283 -11.43 1.15 -2.71
N TYR A 284 -10.89 2.29 -2.26
CA TYR A 284 -10.72 3.47 -3.08
C TYR A 284 -9.24 3.86 -3.07
N CYS A 285 -8.63 3.96 -4.26
CA CYS A 285 -7.34 4.62 -4.39
C CYS A 285 -7.53 6.10 -4.04
N LYS A 286 -6.79 6.60 -3.05
CA LYS A 286 -6.87 7.99 -2.58
C LYS A 286 -5.68 8.82 -3.02
N TYR A 287 -4.59 8.16 -3.37
CA TYR A 287 -3.38 8.78 -3.85
C TYR A 287 -2.54 7.75 -4.59
N GLU A 288 -1.88 8.17 -5.67
CA GLU A 288 -0.94 7.35 -6.41
C GLU A 288 0.34 8.16 -6.65
N PHE A 289 1.47 7.60 -6.22
CA PHE A 289 2.78 8.21 -6.43
C PHE A 289 3.22 8.08 -7.89
N ALA A 290 4.08 9.00 -8.30
CA ALA A 290 4.75 8.94 -9.59
C ALA A 290 5.94 7.97 -9.58
N ASP A 291 6.47 7.71 -10.77
CA ASP A 291 7.77 7.05 -10.96
C ASP A 291 8.78 8.06 -11.49
N LEU A 292 9.93 8.19 -10.83
CA LEU A 292 11.01 9.07 -11.29
C LEU A 292 11.64 8.55 -12.61
N GLY A 293 11.51 7.25 -12.87
CA GLY A 293 12.06 6.57 -14.04
C GLY A 293 13.51 6.11 -13.82
N GLU A 294 14.36 6.99 -13.31
CA GLU A 294 15.76 6.69 -12.98
C GLU A 294 15.95 6.59 -11.46
N TYR A 295 16.70 5.59 -10.99
CA TYR A 295 17.05 5.44 -9.57
C TYR A 295 18.56 5.22 -9.42
N GLU A 296 19.20 6.00 -8.54
CA GLU A 296 20.65 5.93 -8.31
C GLU A 296 21.07 4.74 -7.41
N PHE A 297 20.17 4.25 -6.55
CA PHE A 297 20.53 3.37 -5.43
C PHE A 297 20.47 1.86 -5.75
N ARG A 298 21.56 1.25 -6.19
CA ARG A 298 21.63 -0.15 -6.67
C ARG A 298 21.94 -1.23 -5.60
N GLN A 299 21.33 -1.21 -4.41
CA GLN A 299 21.61 -2.30 -3.44
C GLN A 299 20.89 -3.60 -3.81
N GLY A 300 21.65 -4.68 -3.98
CA GLY A 300 21.17 -6.07 -3.95
C GLY A 300 20.50 -6.64 -5.22
N HIS A 301 20.27 -5.84 -6.26
CA HIS A 301 19.52 -6.25 -7.46
C HIS A 301 20.17 -5.82 -8.79
N ALA A 302 21.50 -5.89 -8.88
CA ALA A 302 22.30 -5.22 -9.93
C ALA A 302 21.85 -5.45 -11.39
N GLU A 303 21.29 -6.60 -11.75
CA GLU A 303 20.94 -6.95 -13.15
C GLU A 303 19.52 -6.53 -13.59
N SER A 304 18.62 -6.29 -12.64
CA SER A 304 17.22 -5.93 -12.89
C SER A 304 16.84 -4.54 -12.38
N PHE A 305 17.76 -3.87 -11.68
CA PHE A 305 17.54 -2.57 -11.07
C PHE A 305 17.21 -1.48 -12.09
N GLY A 306 16.16 -0.70 -11.82
CA GLY A 306 15.75 0.43 -12.64
C GLY A 306 14.85 0.05 -13.82
N LYS A 307 14.57 -1.24 -14.04
CA LYS A 307 13.60 -1.67 -15.06
C LYS A 307 12.19 -1.28 -14.62
N ASN A 308 11.71 -1.78 -13.47
CA ASN A 308 10.36 -1.58 -12.91
C ASN A 308 9.29 -1.28 -13.98
N VAL A 309 9.23 -2.18 -14.95
CA VAL A 309 8.41 -2.03 -16.16
C VAL A 309 7.06 -2.70 -15.95
N GLY A 310 6.01 -2.13 -16.55
CA GLY A 310 4.75 -2.85 -16.73
C GLY A 310 4.87 -3.93 -17.82
N ASN A 311 3.75 -4.26 -18.44
CA ASN A 311 3.75 -5.24 -19.52
C ASN A 311 4.56 -4.75 -20.73
N PRO A 312 5.29 -5.64 -21.44
CA PRO A 312 5.91 -5.29 -22.71
C PRO A 312 4.82 -4.96 -23.73
N ILE A 313 5.03 -3.89 -24.50
CA ILE A 313 4.10 -3.53 -25.57
C ILE A 313 4.35 -4.44 -26.75
N GLN A 314 3.35 -5.24 -27.12
CA GLN A 314 3.48 -6.20 -28.21
C GLN A 314 3.50 -5.47 -29.56
N ASN A 315 4.32 -5.95 -30.48
CA ASN A 315 4.25 -5.51 -31.87
C ASN A 315 3.18 -6.33 -32.60
N ALA A 316 2.08 -5.68 -32.98
CA ALA A 316 0.99 -6.30 -33.73
C ALA A 316 1.20 -6.24 -35.25
N GLY A 317 2.45 -6.33 -35.72
CA GLY A 317 2.80 -6.29 -37.14
C GLY A 317 2.98 -4.88 -37.71
N TYR A 318 3.38 -3.91 -36.89
CA TYR A 318 3.79 -2.60 -37.36
C TYR A 318 5.21 -2.71 -37.93
N ASP A 319 5.31 -2.62 -39.25
CA ASP A 319 6.58 -2.48 -39.97
C ASP A 319 6.43 -1.31 -40.95
N LYS A 320 6.81 -0.11 -40.49
CA LYS A 320 6.73 1.09 -41.30
C LYS A 320 7.84 2.07 -40.90
N ASN A 321 8.37 2.75 -41.89
CA ASN A 321 9.22 3.92 -41.72
C ASN A 321 8.34 5.10 -41.29
N TYR A 322 8.70 5.75 -40.18
CA TYR A 322 7.97 6.88 -39.59
C TYR A 322 8.84 8.14 -39.53
N LYS A 323 9.90 8.20 -40.36
CA LYS A 323 10.85 9.30 -40.38
C LYS A 323 10.14 10.65 -40.49
N GLY A 324 10.30 11.48 -39.46
CA GLY A 324 9.67 12.81 -39.36
C GLY A 324 8.17 12.82 -38.99
N GLU A 325 7.52 11.67 -38.83
CA GLU A 325 6.11 11.58 -38.44
C GLU A 325 5.91 11.56 -36.92
N LEU A 326 6.84 10.94 -36.19
CA LEU A 326 6.81 10.76 -34.74
C LEU A 326 8.02 11.39 -34.07
N GLN A 327 7.80 11.96 -32.89
CA GLN A 327 8.83 12.57 -32.05
C GLN A 327 8.78 12.00 -30.63
N LEU A 328 9.96 11.85 -30.04
CA LEU A 328 10.15 11.27 -28.73
C LEU A 328 10.43 12.36 -27.70
N LEU A 329 9.65 12.36 -26.61
CA LEU A 329 9.77 13.33 -25.53
C LEU A 329 10.07 12.59 -24.22
N LYS A 330 11.11 12.98 -23.48
CA LYS A 330 11.44 12.43 -22.15
C LYS A 330 10.75 13.22 -21.05
N ARG A 331 10.07 12.52 -20.14
CA ARG A 331 9.47 13.13 -18.94
C ARG A 331 10.55 13.47 -17.92
N LYS A 332 10.47 14.68 -17.37
CA LYS A 332 11.24 15.13 -16.20
C LYS A 332 10.30 15.63 -15.11
N LEU A 333 10.37 15.04 -13.92
CA LEU A 333 9.59 15.49 -12.76
C LEU A 333 10.30 16.66 -12.08
N ILE A 334 9.52 17.68 -11.73
CA ILE A 334 9.97 18.77 -10.86
C ILE A 334 9.45 18.50 -9.45
N VAL A 335 10.35 18.05 -8.60
CA VAL A 335 10.07 17.76 -7.19
C VAL A 335 10.30 19.00 -6.32
N PRO A 336 9.64 19.09 -5.15
CA PRO A 336 9.98 20.07 -4.13
C PRO A 336 11.48 20.11 -3.81
N SER A 337 11.99 21.29 -3.47
CA SER A 337 13.39 21.51 -3.09
C SER A 337 13.53 22.65 -2.08
N GLU A 338 14.75 22.91 -1.61
CA GLU A 338 15.05 24.07 -0.76
C GLU A 338 14.70 25.40 -1.45
N SER A 339 15.01 25.53 -2.74
CA SER A 339 14.77 26.76 -3.50
C SER A 339 13.31 26.95 -3.89
N CYS A 340 12.52 25.86 -4.00
CA CYS A 340 11.10 25.92 -4.29
C CYS A 340 10.38 24.75 -3.62
N LYS A 341 9.83 25.00 -2.43
CA LYS A 341 9.13 23.97 -1.66
C LYS A 341 7.80 23.57 -2.28
N GLU A 342 7.14 24.45 -3.04
CA GLU A 342 5.84 24.20 -3.68
C GLU A 342 5.91 24.54 -5.19
N PRO A 343 6.52 23.67 -6.02
CA PRO A 343 6.67 23.96 -7.44
C PRO A 343 5.31 24.00 -8.14
N THR A 344 5.05 25.09 -8.86
CA THR A 344 3.85 25.26 -9.70
C THR A 344 3.96 24.55 -11.03
N VAL A 345 5.19 24.33 -11.52
CA VAL A 345 5.51 23.45 -12.66
C VAL A 345 5.95 22.11 -12.10
N ARG A 346 5.24 21.03 -12.43
CA ARG A 346 5.38 19.68 -11.87
C ARG A 346 6.06 18.70 -12.81
N ILE A 347 5.91 18.92 -14.12
CA ILE A 347 6.41 18.06 -15.18
C ILE A 347 6.97 18.94 -16.30
N MET A 348 8.12 18.55 -16.83
CA MET A 348 8.70 19.09 -18.07
C MET A 348 8.99 17.96 -19.04
N TRP A 349 9.16 18.31 -20.31
CA TRP A 349 9.38 17.37 -21.41
C TRP A 349 10.61 17.80 -22.20
N ASP A 350 11.64 16.95 -22.20
CA ASP A 350 12.85 17.16 -22.98
C ASP A 350 12.64 16.53 -24.37
N ASP A 351 12.90 17.29 -25.43
CA ASP A 351 12.84 16.80 -26.81
C ASP A 351 14.07 15.94 -27.12
N ILE A 352 13.83 14.66 -27.43
CA ILE A 352 14.87 13.70 -27.79
C ILE A 352 15.09 13.64 -29.31
N GLY A 353 14.08 14.06 -30.08
CA GLY A 353 14.12 14.09 -31.54
C GLY A 353 13.24 13.04 -32.22
N PRO A 354 13.36 12.92 -33.55
CA PRO A 354 12.47 12.13 -34.38
C PRO A 354 12.73 10.62 -34.30
N ILE A 355 11.64 9.85 -34.49
CA ILE A 355 11.69 8.39 -34.68
C ILE A 355 11.90 8.10 -36.17
N GLU A 356 12.89 7.27 -36.48
CA GLU A 356 13.18 6.79 -37.83
C GLU A 356 12.22 5.64 -38.21
N SER A 357 12.10 4.64 -37.36
CA SER A 357 11.30 3.44 -37.65
C SER A 357 10.85 2.69 -36.39
N ILE A 358 9.94 1.75 -36.58
CA ILE A 358 9.55 0.75 -35.58
C ILE A 358 10.10 -0.60 -36.04
N GLY A 359 10.79 -1.30 -35.15
CA GLY A 359 11.39 -2.61 -35.44
C GLY A 359 10.35 -3.73 -35.54
N THR A 360 10.71 -4.82 -36.20
CA THR A 360 9.84 -5.99 -36.46
C THR A 360 9.84 -7.02 -35.34
N GLU A 361 10.51 -6.74 -34.21
CA GLU A 361 10.58 -7.66 -33.08
C GLU A 361 9.22 -7.85 -32.41
N ALA A 362 9.04 -8.97 -31.68
CA ALA A 362 7.79 -9.29 -30.98
C ALA A 362 7.39 -8.23 -29.93
N GLN A 363 8.40 -7.59 -29.32
CA GLN A 363 8.20 -6.42 -28.48
C GLN A 363 8.45 -5.16 -29.32
N LEU A 364 7.56 -4.18 -29.17
CA LEU A 364 7.63 -2.93 -29.90
C LEU A 364 8.90 -2.15 -29.53
N THR A 365 9.78 -1.99 -30.53
CA THR A 365 11.06 -1.31 -30.42
C THR A 365 11.07 -0.12 -31.37
N LEU A 366 11.46 1.05 -30.88
CA LEU A 366 11.60 2.29 -31.66
C LEU A 366 13.07 2.50 -32.00
N LYS A 367 13.34 3.01 -33.21
CA LYS A 367 14.66 3.48 -33.63
C LYS A 367 14.63 5.00 -33.82
N THR A 368 15.52 5.73 -33.16
CA THR A 368 15.68 7.19 -33.32
C THR A 368 16.63 7.51 -34.48
N GLU A 369 16.50 8.69 -35.10
CA GLU A 369 17.41 9.10 -36.19
C GLU A 369 18.84 9.42 -35.69
N HIS A 370 18.96 9.80 -34.41
CA HIS A 370 20.21 10.18 -33.76
C HIS A 370 20.37 9.42 -32.43
N PRO A 371 21.59 9.34 -31.88
CA PRO A 371 21.79 8.77 -30.54
C PRO A 371 20.89 9.45 -29.52
N HIS A 372 20.06 8.68 -28.82
CA HIS A 372 18.98 9.24 -28.01
C HIS A 372 19.40 9.75 -26.63
N GLY A 373 20.56 9.30 -26.10
CA GLY A 373 21.05 9.68 -24.76
C GLY A 373 20.21 9.23 -23.56
N LEU A 374 19.11 8.50 -23.80
CA LEU A 374 18.25 7.93 -22.77
C LEU A 374 18.89 6.78 -21.99
N THR A 375 18.33 6.48 -20.81
CA THR A 375 18.70 5.32 -19.99
C THR A 375 17.50 4.41 -19.73
N THR A 376 17.76 3.12 -19.48
CA THR A 376 16.70 2.16 -19.09
C THR A 376 15.98 2.65 -17.84
N GLY A 377 14.65 2.64 -17.90
CA GLY A 377 13.78 3.18 -16.86
C GLY A 377 13.21 4.56 -17.18
N ASN A 378 13.78 5.28 -18.16
CA ASN A 378 13.22 6.55 -18.63
C ASN A 378 11.76 6.41 -19.05
N ILE A 379 11.01 7.48 -18.83
CA ILE A 379 9.58 7.56 -19.15
C ILE A 379 9.42 8.57 -20.27
N VAL A 380 8.72 8.16 -21.32
CA VAL A 380 8.61 8.90 -22.57
C VAL A 380 7.17 9.05 -23.02
N ALA A 381 6.92 10.12 -23.78
CA ALA A 381 5.73 10.31 -24.59
C ALA A 381 6.12 10.31 -26.07
N LEU A 382 5.18 9.93 -26.93
CA LEU A 382 5.30 10.09 -28.37
C LEU A 382 4.39 11.23 -28.83
N SER A 383 4.92 12.23 -29.50
CA SER A 383 4.13 13.22 -30.24
C SER A 383 4.10 12.84 -31.72
N SER A 384 3.07 13.31 -32.43
CA SER A 384 3.00 13.22 -33.88
C SER A 384 2.80 14.61 -34.47
N ASN A 385 3.49 14.86 -35.58
CA ASN A 385 3.34 16.09 -36.37
C ASN A 385 2.36 15.89 -37.54
N VAL A 386 1.74 14.72 -37.67
CA VAL A 386 0.86 14.36 -38.79
C VAL A 386 -0.60 14.38 -38.34
N SER A 387 -1.44 15.12 -39.06
CA SER A 387 -2.87 15.20 -38.81
C SER A 387 -3.60 14.02 -39.47
N GLU A 388 -3.89 13.01 -38.64
CA GLU A 388 -4.97 12.03 -38.81
C GLU A 388 -4.70 10.84 -39.76
N ASP A 389 -5.08 9.63 -39.31
CA ASP A 389 -4.99 8.32 -39.98
C ASP A 389 -3.61 7.65 -40.18
N PHE A 390 -2.78 7.64 -39.13
CA PHE A 390 -1.70 6.64 -39.03
C PHE A 390 -2.06 5.52 -38.04
N SER A 391 -1.66 4.29 -38.38
CA SER A 391 -1.98 3.03 -37.66
C SER A 391 -1.59 2.99 -36.18
N MET A 392 -0.80 3.98 -35.74
CA MET A 392 -0.22 4.09 -34.40
C MET A 392 -0.73 5.34 -33.64
N LYS A 393 -1.82 5.98 -34.11
CA LYS A 393 -2.44 7.13 -33.42
C LYS A 393 -2.78 6.83 -31.96
N TRP A 394 -3.06 5.56 -31.64
CA TRP A 394 -3.33 5.16 -30.27
C TRP A 394 -2.12 5.35 -29.34
N MET A 395 -0.88 5.40 -29.85
CA MET A 395 0.34 5.55 -29.04
C MET A 395 0.75 7.00 -28.77
N VAL A 396 0.14 7.98 -29.44
CA VAL A 396 0.58 9.37 -29.31
C VAL A 396 -0.14 10.12 -28.20
N ASN A 397 0.61 11.05 -27.63
CA ASN A 397 0.20 11.96 -26.58
C ASN A 397 0.59 13.39 -26.98
N PRO A 398 -0.12 14.00 -27.94
CA PRO A 398 0.21 15.33 -28.45
C PRO A 398 -0.14 16.46 -27.46
N THR A 399 -0.78 16.15 -26.34
CA THR A 399 -1.28 17.12 -25.36
C THR A 399 -0.44 17.20 -24.09
N VAL A 400 0.76 16.60 -24.08
CA VAL A 400 1.70 16.79 -22.97
C VAL A 400 2.07 18.26 -22.80
N GLY A 401 2.27 18.70 -21.57
CA GLY A 401 2.63 20.08 -21.30
C GLY A 401 3.17 20.31 -19.89
N ASN A 402 3.52 21.56 -19.60
CA ASN A 402 3.94 21.96 -18.27
C ASN A 402 2.74 21.77 -17.32
N ASN A 403 2.87 20.85 -16.35
CA ASN A 403 1.82 20.40 -15.43
C ASN A 403 0.80 19.37 -15.93
N SER A 404 1.00 18.78 -17.10
CA SER A 404 0.09 17.75 -17.58
C SER A 404 0.83 16.66 -18.33
N ALA A 405 0.50 15.41 -18.03
CA ALA A 405 0.84 14.27 -18.87
C ALA A 405 -0.09 14.13 -20.08
N GLY A 406 -0.84 15.18 -20.43
CA GLY A 406 -1.70 15.22 -21.60
C GLY A 406 -2.82 14.21 -21.53
N ASN A 407 -2.93 13.36 -22.55
CA ASN A 407 -3.90 12.27 -22.57
C ASN A 407 -3.53 11.11 -21.64
N GLY A 408 -2.38 11.19 -20.97
CA GLY A 408 -1.87 10.24 -19.97
C GLY A 408 -1.27 8.97 -20.54
N LEU A 409 -1.04 8.88 -21.85
CA LEU A 409 -0.39 7.73 -22.46
C LEU A 409 1.12 7.96 -22.52
N LEU A 410 1.84 7.20 -21.71
CA LEU A 410 3.28 7.27 -21.52
C LEU A 410 3.84 5.85 -21.50
N PHE A 411 5.10 5.73 -21.85
CA PHE A 411 5.80 4.45 -21.90
C PHE A 411 7.05 4.51 -21.02
N LYS A 412 7.34 3.39 -20.37
CA LYS A 412 8.65 3.16 -19.78
C LYS A 412 9.53 2.46 -20.82
N ILE A 413 10.82 2.74 -20.84
CA ILE A 413 11.71 2.21 -21.87
C ILE A 413 12.80 1.30 -21.30
N GLN A 414 13.24 0.37 -22.13
CA GLN A 414 14.52 -0.31 -21.98
C GLN A 414 15.42 0.06 -23.15
N VAL A 415 16.64 0.51 -22.86
CA VAL A 415 17.64 0.82 -23.90
C VAL A 415 18.22 -0.48 -24.45
N VAL A 416 18.22 -0.61 -25.77
CA VAL A 416 18.82 -1.74 -26.50
C VAL A 416 20.24 -1.38 -26.94
N ASP A 417 20.39 -0.20 -27.55
CA ASP A 417 21.66 0.43 -27.93
C ASP A 417 21.45 1.96 -28.05
N ASP A 418 22.42 2.71 -28.56
CA ASP A 418 22.37 4.17 -28.61
C ASP A 418 21.22 4.73 -29.48
N TYR A 419 20.61 3.91 -30.34
CA TYR A 419 19.56 4.32 -31.29
C TYR A 419 18.24 3.60 -31.06
N ARG A 420 18.21 2.52 -30.28
CA ARG A 420 17.04 1.64 -30.16
C ARG A 420 16.56 1.51 -28.72
N ILE A 421 15.24 1.63 -28.55
CA ILE A 421 14.56 1.49 -27.27
C ILE A 421 13.34 0.58 -27.38
N SER A 422 13.14 -0.31 -26.42
CA SER A 422 11.93 -1.15 -26.33
C SER A 422 10.91 -0.55 -25.36
N LEU A 423 9.64 -0.56 -25.74
CA LEU A 423 8.57 0.04 -24.95
C LEU A 423 7.90 -0.96 -23.99
N PHE A 424 7.60 -0.44 -22.80
CA PHE A 424 6.80 -1.08 -21.77
C PHE A 424 5.72 -0.12 -21.27
N GLU A 425 4.66 -0.70 -20.73
CA GLU A 425 3.61 0.06 -20.08
C GLU A 425 4.14 0.86 -18.86
N LEU A 426 3.78 2.14 -18.77
CA LEU A 426 3.89 2.90 -17.53
C LEU A 426 2.66 2.63 -16.65
N VAL A 427 2.87 1.98 -15.50
CA VAL A 427 1.78 1.65 -14.58
C VAL A 427 1.52 2.75 -13.54
N SER A 428 2.55 3.45 -13.09
CA SER A 428 2.48 4.49 -12.04
C SER A 428 1.73 5.75 -12.49
N SER A 429 1.56 6.72 -11.59
CA SER A 429 0.86 7.98 -11.89
C SER A 429 1.56 8.76 -13.02
N PRO A 430 0.81 9.20 -14.06
CA PRO A 430 1.35 9.98 -15.15
C PRO A 430 1.53 11.46 -14.76
N ASP A 431 0.63 11.99 -13.92
CA ASP A 431 0.50 13.43 -13.64
C ASP A 431 1.10 13.89 -12.30
N ASN A 432 1.35 12.97 -11.36
CA ASN A 432 1.93 13.32 -10.08
C ASN A 432 3.44 13.63 -10.25
N ASN A 433 3.97 14.57 -9.47
CA ASN A 433 5.41 14.87 -9.42
C ASN A 433 6.11 14.26 -8.21
N ILE A 434 5.35 13.84 -7.19
CA ILE A 434 5.90 13.20 -6.00
C ILE A 434 6.06 11.71 -6.31
N SER A 435 7.29 11.25 -6.49
CA SER A 435 7.61 9.84 -6.72
C SER A 435 8.03 9.11 -5.45
N CYS A 436 7.76 7.82 -5.40
CA CYS A 436 8.35 6.90 -4.41
C CYS A 436 8.37 5.49 -4.99
N ARG A 437 9.21 4.60 -4.43
CA ARG A 437 9.17 3.18 -4.80
C ARG A 437 8.16 2.48 -3.92
N HIS A 438 8.15 2.77 -2.62
CA HIS A 438 7.25 2.12 -1.67
C HIS A 438 6.98 2.96 -0.42
N VAL A 439 5.86 2.67 0.23
CA VAL A 439 5.40 3.29 1.49
C VAL A 439 5.80 2.41 2.67
N HIS A 440 6.49 2.99 3.65
CA HIS A 440 6.98 2.29 4.84
C HIS A 440 5.94 2.14 5.94
N HIS A 441 5.13 3.19 6.19
CA HIS A 441 4.17 3.17 7.28
C HIS A 441 2.97 4.06 7.01
N ILE A 442 1.90 3.72 7.72
CA ILE A 442 0.77 4.60 8.00
C ILE A 442 0.61 4.57 9.52
N ASN A 443 0.55 5.72 10.16
CA ASN A 443 0.27 5.81 11.59
C ASN A 443 -0.93 6.71 11.85
N ARG A 444 -1.86 6.22 12.68
CA ARG A 444 -2.96 7.05 13.18
C ARG A 444 -2.43 8.17 14.07
N ILE A 445 -2.90 9.38 13.82
CA ILE A 445 -2.77 10.54 14.71
C ILE A 445 -4.17 11.09 15.00
N LYS A 446 -4.30 12.04 15.93
CA LYS A 446 -5.61 12.57 16.38
C LYS A 446 -6.53 12.96 15.20
N ASP A 447 -6.02 13.79 14.28
CA ASP A 447 -6.80 14.40 13.20
C ASP A 447 -6.53 13.78 11.82
N GLY A 448 -6.00 12.55 11.77
CA GLY A 448 -5.71 11.89 10.50
C GLY A 448 -4.69 10.77 10.58
N TRP A 449 -3.87 10.67 9.54
CA TRP A 449 -2.77 9.72 9.46
C TRP A 449 -1.52 10.38 8.92
N LEU A 450 -0.36 9.91 9.41
CA LEU A 450 0.92 10.17 8.77
C LEU A 450 1.32 8.99 7.92
N ILE A 451 1.85 9.27 6.74
CA ILE A 451 2.26 8.26 5.76
C ILE A 451 3.67 8.58 5.34
N GLY A 452 4.62 7.68 5.61
CA GLY A 452 6.02 7.87 5.28
C GLY A 452 6.50 6.94 4.18
N THR A 453 7.30 7.45 3.26
CA THR A 453 7.93 6.66 2.20
C THR A 453 9.29 6.11 2.61
N GLY A 454 9.77 5.16 1.81
CA GLY A 454 10.96 4.38 2.07
C GLY A 454 12.23 4.86 1.42
N GLU A 455 12.29 6.09 0.96
CA GLU A 455 13.41 6.59 0.18
C GLU A 455 14.06 7.80 0.83
N ILE A 456 15.24 8.14 0.31
CA ILE A 456 15.88 9.42 0.52
C ILE A 456 15.40 10.39 -0.56
N TYR A 457 15.47 11.68 -0.29
CA TYR A 457 15.29 12.75 -1.26
C TYR A 457 16.04 12.42 -2.57
N PRO A 458 15.42 12.61 -3.75
CA PRO A 458 14.13 13.29 -4.01
C PRO A 458 12.89 12.39 -3.92
N ASN A 459 12.92 11.26 -3.22
CA ASN A 459 11.78 10.33 -3.11
C ASN A 459 11.30 10.11 -1.66
N GLY A 460 11.96 10.73 -0.68
CA GLY A 460 11.70 10.57 0.75
C GLY A 460 10.67 11.55 1.27
N TRP A 461 9.43 11.09 1.44
CA TRP A 461 8.28 11.94 1.74
C TRP A 461 7.55 11.55 3.02
N LEU A 462 6.99 12.55 3.69
CA LEU A 462 6.01 12.39 4.76
C LEU A 462 4.73 13.12 4.35
N LEU A 463 3.61 12.39 4.29
CA LEU A 463 2.30 12.92 3.94
C LEU A 463 1.39 12.91 5.17
N TYR A 464 0.53 13.92 5.28
CA TYR A 464 -0.57 14.00 6.22
C TYR A 464 -1.89 13.79 5.48
N PHE A 465 -2.55 12.68 5.78
CA PHE A 465 -3.90 12.37 5.32
C PHE A 465 -4.90 12.87 6.38
N GLN A 466 -5.62 13.94 6.08
CA GLN A 466 -6.47 14.62 7.07
C GLN A 466 -7.85 13.94 7.24
N MET A 467 -8.28 13.78 8.50
CA MET A 467 -9.62 13.36 8.93
C MET A 467 -9.98 14.11 10.22
N LYS A 468 -10.68 15.23 10.09
CA LYS A 468 -11.04 16.10 11.24
C LYS A 468 -12.24 15.54 12.01
N GLU A 469 -13.06 14.74 11.35
CA GLU A 469 -14.29 14.20 11.86
C GLU A 469 -13.97 13.01 12.78
N ALA A 470 -13.72 13.27 14.07
CA ALA A 470 -13.40 12.23 15.05
C ALA A 470 -14.63 11.45 15.55
N ASP A 471 -15.84 12.02 15.41
CA ASP A 471 -17.07 11.37 15.89
C ASP A 471 -17.39 10.11 15.08
N THR A 472 -17.62 9.00 15.78
CA THR A 472 -18.01 7.71 15.19
C THR A 472 -19.35 7.77 14.47
N PHE A 473 -20.23 8.72 14.82
CA PHE A 473 -21.53 8.92 14.16
C PHE A 473 -21.49 9.90 12.99
N SER A 474 -20.45 10.74 12.91
CA SER A 474 -20.22 11.55 11.72
C SER A 474 -19.74 10.64 10.57
N ILE A 475 -20.59 10.47 9.56
CA ILE A 475 -20.30 9.57 8.44
C ILE A 475 -19.32 10.29 7.51
N LYS A 476 -18.12 9.72 7.35
CA LYS A 476 -17.16 10.09 6.31
C LYS A 476 -16.82 8.82 5.55
N ASN A 477 -17.20 8.75 4.28
CA ASN A 477 -17.01 7.56 3.46
C ASN A 477 -15.71 7.61 2.66
N ALA A 478 -15.13 6.44 2.35
CA ALA A 478 -13.89 6.36 1.57
C ALA A 478 -14.01 6.90 0.12
N ASN A 479 -15.23 6.93 -0.44
CA ASN A 479 -15.51 7.49 -1.77
C ASN A 479 -15.57 9.03 -1.79
N GLU A 480 -15.53 9.68 -0.62
CA GLU A 480 -15.50 11.13 -0.51
C GLU A 480 -14.08 11.68 -0.69
N GLU A 481 -14.00 13.00 -0.81
CA GLU A 481 -12.75 13.73 -0.90
C GLU A 481 -12.02 13.79 0.46
N PHE A 482 -10.69 13.66 0.40
CA PHE A 482 -9.78 13.81 1.54
C PHE A 482 -8.60 14.70 1.17
N ARG A 483 -8.20 15.56 2.09
CA ARG A 483 -7.02 16.39 1.91
C ARG A 483 -5.77 15.61 2.29
N ILE A 484 -4.86 15.46 1.33
CA ILE A 484 -3.54 14.83 1.52
C ILE A 484 -2.48 15.91 1.31
N ILE A 485 -1.64 16.13 2.32
CA ILE A 485 -0.68 17.24 2.36
C ILE A 485 0.73 16.66 2.53
N ARG A 486 1.65 17.00 1.64
CA ARG A 486 3.07 16.70 1.84
C ARG A 486 3.66 17.65 2.90
N LEU A 487 4.46 17.11 3.82
CA LEU A 487 5.00 17.85 4.96
C LEU A 487 6.47 18.28 4.78
N ASN A 488 7.26 17.58 3.96
CA ASN A 488 8.71 17.76 3.86
C ASN A 488 9.19 17.95 2.42
N SER A 489 10.30 18.66 2.20
CA SER A 489 10.69 19.22 0.89
C SER A 489 12.15 19.09 0.47
N THR A 490 13.08 18.68 1.34
CA THR A 490 14.52 18.93 1.14
C THR A 490 15.36 17.67 1.40
N GLU A 491 16.63 17.68 0.97
CA GLU A 491 17.53 16.57 1.27
C GLU A 491 17.73 16.37 2.76
N MET A 492 17.61 17.44 3.56
CA MET A 492 17.86 17.47 5.00
C MET A 492 16.61 17.16 5.84
N SER A 493 15.45 16.99 5.22
CA SER A 493 14.20 16.76 5.93
C SER A 493 14.12 15.41 6.65
N ALA A 494 13.26 15.29 7.66
CA ALA A 494 12.86 13.98 8.17
C ALA A 494 12.38 13.08 7.01
N GLN A 495 13.03 11.93 6.82
CA GLN A 495 12.82 11.01 5.71
C GLN A 495 13.22 9.59 6.13
N ARG A 496 12.97 8.57 5.28
CA ARG A 496 13.25 7.17 5.61
C ARG A 496 12.58 6.76 6.93
N THR A 497 11.35 7.21 7.12
CA THR A 497 10.61 6.97 8.37
C THR A 497 9.98 5.59 8.34
N MET A 498 10.04 4.82 9.43
CA MET A 498 9.33 3.55 9.63
C MET A 498 8.15 3.66 10.60
N GLY A 499 7.91 4.88 11.06
CA GLY A 499 6.78 5.29 11.86
C GLY A 499 6.94 6.74 12.24
N ALA A 500 5.83 7.45 12.40
CA ALA A 500 5.80 8.81 12.90
C ALA A 500 4.48 9.14 13.59
N PHE A 501 4.53 10.03 14.58
CA PHE A 501 3.32 10.64 15.15
C PHE A 501 3.55 12.13 15.44
N LEU A 502 2.44 12.86 15.54
CA LEU A 502 2.40 14.29 15.84
C LEU A 502 1.65 14.53 17.14
N THR A 503 2.20 15.38 18.00
CA THR A 503 1.49 15.83 19.20
C THR A 503 0.48 16.91 18.86
N ASP A 504 -0.68 16.85 19.53
CA ASP A 504 -1.71 17.88 19.43
C ASP A 504 -1.36 19.07 20.33
N SER A 505 -0.70 20.08 19.75
CA SER A 505 -0.35 21.32 20.45
C SER A 505 -0.20 22.48 19.47
N LYS A 506 -0.09 23.71 19.99
CA LYS A 506 0.17 24.92 19.16
C LYS A 506 1.48 24.85 18.37
N ARG A 507 2.46 24.11 18.88
CA ARG A 507 3.74 23.84 18.21
C ARG A 507 3.95 22.33 18.18
N PRO A 508 3.32 21.61 17.23
CA PRO A 508 3.35 20.16 17.17
C PRO A 508 4.77 19.61 17.18
N GLU A 509 5.00 18.61 18.01
CA GLU A 509 6.23 17.82 18.01
C GLU A 509 6.03 16.61 17.08
N LEU A 510 6.96 16.43 16.16
CA LEU A 510 7.10 15.25 15.33
C LEU A 510 8.04 14.28 16.03
N VAL A 511 7.57 13.05 16.23
CA VAL A 511 8.40 11.92 16.66
C VAL A 511 8.42 10.91 15.53
N TYR A 512 9.61 10.49 15.10
CA TYR A 512 9.74 9.54 14.00
C TYR A 512 10.92 8.59 14.21
N ALA A 513 10.81 7.36 13.70
CA ALA A 513 11.90 6.40 13.67
C ALA A 513 12.49 6.29 12.27
N SER A 514 13.82 6.34 12.15
CA SER A 514 14.50 6.20 10.86
C SER A 514 15.08 4.80 10.63
N ASP A 515 14.98 4.31 9.40
CA ASP A 515 15.60 3.05 8.95
C ASP A 515 16.81 3.23 8.03
N HIS A 516 17.40 4.42 8.01
CA HIS A 516 18.64 4.66 7.28
C HIS A 516 19.75 5.02 8.26
N ASP A 517 20.92 4.46 8.06
CA ASP A 517 22.11 4.66 8.89
C ASP A 517 23.05 5.75 8.34
N CYS A 518 22.94 6.07 7.05
CA CYS A 518 23.86 6.96 6.34
C CYS A 518 23.29 8.37 6.06
N LEU A 519 22.17 8.80 6.67
CA LEU A 519 21.71 10.18 6.50
C LEU A 519 22.71 11.13 7.16
N LYS A 520 23.08 12.20 6.44
CA LYS A 520 24.00 13.21 6.95
C LYS A 520 23.49 13.80 8.28
N ARG A 521 24.37 13.81 9.27
CA ARG A 521 24.20 14.41 10.61
C ARG A 521 25.31 15.41 10.89
N GLU A 522 25.05 16.37 11.76
CA GLU A 522 26.10 17.25 12.27
C GLU A 522 27.19 16.41 12.94
N LYS A 523 28.45 16.69 12.56
CA LYS A 523 29.60 16.02 13.12
C LYS A 523 29.80 16.45 14.57
N VAL A 524 30.11 15.48 15.42
CA VAL A 524 30.35 15.73 16.84
C VAL A 524 31.79 16.23 17.02
N ALA A 525 31.94 17.38 17.68
CA ALA A 525 33.24 17.89 18.08
C ALA A 525 33.81 17.02 19.22
N ILE A 526 35.11 16.73 19.16
CA ILE A 526 35.79 15.94 20.20
C ILE A 526 36.01 16.81 21.44
N CYS A 527 36.56 18.00 21.24
CA CYS A 527 36.70 19.08 22.21
C CYS A 527 36.97 20.40 21.45
N ASP A 528 36.84 21.54 22.12
CA ASP A 528 36.94 22.88 21.50
C ASP A 528 38.28 23.15 20.81
N GLN A 529 39.33 22.41 21.17
CA GLN A 529 40.70 22.60 20.69
C GLN A 529 41.08 21.67 19.53
N ARG A 530 40.19 20.76 19.11
CA ARG A 530 40.42 19.86 17.97
C ARG A 530 39.53 20.24 16.80
N SER A 531 40.15 20.44 15.63
CA SER A 531 39.45 20.66 14.36
C SER A 531 38.76 19.40 13.84
N GLU A 532 39.26 18.23 14.24
CA GLU A 532 38.71 16.94 13.86
C GLU A 532 37.35 16.68 14.53
N LYS A 533 36.39 16.22 13.73
CA LYS A 533 35.04 15.87 14.16
C LYS A 533 34.68 14.49 13.63
N PHE A 534 33.83 13.75 14.34
CA PHE A 534 33.41 12.42 13.92
C PHE A 534 31.92 12.36 13.57
N ASP A 535 31.57 11.43 12.68
CA ASP A 535 30.22 11.21 12.19
C ASP A 535 29.47 10.19 13.07
N ARG A 536 28.15 10.35 13.21
CA ARG A 536 27.26 9.36 13.84
C ARG A 536 26.25 8.87 12.82
N ASN A 537 25.81 7.62 12.96
CA ASN A 537 24.74 7.07 12.13
C ASN A 537 23.40 7.78 12.38
N SER A 538 22.43 7.56 11.50
CA SER A 538 21.08 8.14 11.59
C SER A 538 20.00 7.17 12.08
N THR A 539 20.36 6.02 12.66
CA THR A 539 19.39 5.06 13.20
C THR A 539 18.90 5.50 14.58
N GLY A 540 17.61 5.41 14.82
CA GLY A 540 17.01 5.75 16.12
C GLY A 540 15.64 6.38 16.00
N ILE A 541 15.14 6.85 17.14
CA ILE A 541 13.91 7.65 17.21
C ILE A 541 14.31 9.09 17.50
N PHE A 542 13.79 9.98 16.67
CA PHE A 542 14.05 11.41 16.72
C PHE A 542 12.79 12.15 17.15
N LYS A 543 12.98 13.26 17.87
CA LYS A 543 11.93 14.15 18.36
C LYS A 543 12.34 15.60 18.15
N GLY A 544 11.43 16.40 17.59
CA GLY A 544 11.60 17.84 17.37
C GLY A 544 10.32 18.45 16.85
N TYR A 545 10.32 19.72 16.45
CA TYR A 545 9.10 20.37 16.00
C TYR A 545 8.80 20.09 14.53
N LEU A 546 7.50 20.07 14.18
CA LEU A 546 7.05 19.94 12.79
C LEU A 546 7.51 21.15 11.94
N SER A 547 7.64 22.34 12.53
CA SER A 547 8.18 23.52 11.83
C SER A 547 9.58 23.31 11.28
N ASP A 548 10.34 22.40 11.89
CA ASP A 548 11.74 22.16 11.60
C ASP A 548 11.92 20.89 10.74
N ILE A 549 10.82 20.33 10.21
CA ILE A 549 10.80 19.05 9.47
C ILE A 549 11.79 19.00 8.30
N ASP A 550 12.11 20.14 7.69
CA ASP A 550 13.08 20.25 6.59
C ASP A 550 14.55 20.27 7.03
N ASN A 551 14.81 20.24 8.34
CA ASN A 551 16.15 20.17 8.89
C ASN A 551 16.21 19.17 10.06
N ARG A 552 16.56 17.91 9.74
CA ARG A 552 16.68 16.83 10.73
C ARG A 552 17.66 17.11 11.87
N GLN A 553 18.60 18.06 11.71
CA GLN A 553 19.56 18.39 12.77
C GLN A 553 18.89 19.08 13.96
N GLN A 554 17.70 19.65 13.75
CA GLN A 554 16.90 20.25 14.82
C GLN A 554 16.14 19.19 15.64
N HIS A 555 16.17 17.92 15.23
CA HIS A 555 15.53 16.82 15.96
C HIS A 555 16.55 16.10 16.84
N THR A 556 16.17 15.92 18.11
CA THR A 556 16.96 15.24 19.13
C THR A 556 16.69 13.73 19.11
N VAL A 557 17.72 12.92 19.36
CA VAL A 557 17.55 11.47 19.49
C VAL A 557 16.97 11.15 20.87
N ILE A 558 15.81 10.52 20.92
CA ILE A 558 15.16 10.06 22.17
C ILE A 558 15.29 8.55 22.39
N PHE A 559 15.69 7.81 21.36
CA PHE A 559 16.05 6.40 21.46
C PHE A 559 17.23 6.09 20.54
N GLU A 560 18.37 5.76 21.16
CA GLU A 560 19.56 5.29 20.44
C GLU A 560 19.37 3.81 20.07
N ALA A 561 19.02 3.59 18.80
CA ALA A 561 18.94 2.27 18.20
C ALA A 561 20.31 1.82 17.69
N SER A 562 20.59 0.53 17.83
CA SER A 562 21.82 -0.10 17.34
C SER A 562 21.68 -0.65 15.91
N GLU A 563 20.49 -0.55 15.33
CA GLU A 563 20.16 -1.07 14.01
C GLU A 563 19.01 -0.26 13.39
N PRO A 564 18.84 -0.33 12.05
CA PRO A 564 17.74 0.35 11.39
C PRO A 564 16.37 -0.12 11.90
N CYS A 565 15.41 0.79 11.92
CA CYS A 565 14.03 0.50 12.26
C CYS A 565 13.36 -0.42 11.22
N PHE A 566 12.51 -1.34 11.66
CA PHE A 566 11.57 -2.09 10.80
C PHE A 566 10.11 -1.94 11.23
N TYR A 567 9.86 -1.40 12.42
CA TYR A 567 8.52 -1.05 12.86
C TYR A 567 8.59 0.00 13.96
N PHE A 568 7.81 1.07 13.82
CA PHE A 568 7.60 2.03 14.90
C PHE A 568 6.15 2.52 14.92
N GLN A 569 5.50 2.41 16.08
CA GLN A 569 4.13 2.88 16.25
C GLN A 569 3.80 3.10 17.73
N GLU A 570 2.85 3.99 17.99
CA GLU A 570 2.15 4.02 19.28
C GLU A 570 0.99 3.02 19.28
N LEU A 571 1.04 2.04 20.17
CA LEU A 571 -0.03 1.08 20.41
C LEU A 571 -0.64 1.37 21.80
N ASP A 572 -1.86 1.92 21.77
CA ASP A 572 -2.59 2.49 22.92
C ASP A 572 -1.85 3.61 23.65
N SER A 573 -0.84 3.28 24.45
CA SER A 573 0.01 4.25 25.16
C SER A 573 1.45 3.77 25.27
N MET A 574 1.81 2.78 24.44
CA MET A 574 3.11 2.16 24.40
C MET A 574 3.74 2.47 23.05
N LEU A 575 4.88 3.16 23.05
CA LEU A 575 5.71 3.27 21.86
C LEU A 575 6.45 1.95 21.68
N VAL A 576 6.30 1.34 20.51
CA VAL A 576 6.93 0.08 20.15
C VAL A 576 7.89 0.31 19.01
N PHE A 577 9.16 0.03 19.25
CA PHE A 577 10.23 0.03 18.25
C PHE A 577 10.71 -1.40 18.03
N CYS A 578 10.80 -1.82 16.76
CA CYS A 578 11.46 -3.07 16.39
C CYS A 578 12.54 -2.77 15.35
N GLY A 579 13.75 -3.28 15.58
CA GLY A 579 14.88 -3.18 14.67
C GLY A 579 15.04 -4.41 13.77
N GLN A 580 15.88 -4.25 12.73
CA GLN A 580 16.13 -5.27 11.70
C GLN A 580 16.74 -6.60 12.17
N ARG A 581 17.39 -6.65 13.34
CA ARG A 581 18.07 -7.84 13.88
C ARG A 581 17.57 -8.19 15.28
N GLY A 582 16.32 -7.81 15.56
CA GLY A 582 15.57 -8.21 16.74
C GLY A 582 15.72 -7.28 17.95
N GLN A 583 16.24 -6.07 17.79
CA GLN A 583 16.18 -5.07 18.87
C GLN A 583 14.71 -4.68 19.11
N LEU A 584 14.27 -4.73 20.37
CA LEU A 584 12.95 -4.31 20.80
C LEU A 584 13.09 -3.14 21.78
N GLY A 585 12.44 -2.02 21.48
CA GLY A 585 12.36 -0.85 22.35
C GLY A 585 10.92 -0.60 22.76
N LEU A 586 10.66 -0.51 24.07
CA LEU A 586 9.34 -0.20 24.61
C LEU A 586 9.39 1.04 25.51
N SER A 587 8.53 2.02 25.24
CA SER A 587 8.33 3.16 26.14
C SER A 587 6.86 3.28 26.53
N PHE A 588 6.62 3.52 27.83
CA PHE A 588 5.29 3.67 28.42
C PHE A 588 5.00 5.11 28.87
N ASP A 589 5.93 6.03 28.61
CA ASP A 589 5.94 7.42 29.06
C ASP A 589 6.28 8.38 27.91
N LYS A 590 5.83 8.05 26.70
CA LYS A 590 5.99 8.87 25.49
C LYS A 590 7.44 9.15 25.11
N GLY A 591 8.33 8.20 25.35
CA GLY A 591 9.72 8.23 24.92
C GLY A 591 10.69 8.88 25.91
N ILE A 592 10.26 9.15 27.16
CA ILE A 592 11.13 9.65 28.23
C ILE A 592 12.07 8.53 28.70
N SER A 593 11.52 7.33 28.94
CA SER A 593 12.29 6.15 29.30
C SER A 593 11.98 4.97 28.37
N TRP A 594 12.98 4.09 28.20
CA TRP A 594 12.91 2.96 27.29
C TRP A 594 13.41 1.68 27.94
N SER A 595 12.59 0.64 27.85
CA SER A 595 13.04 -0.74 28.01
C SER A 595 13.68 -1.20 26.70
N LYS A 596 14.89 -1.78 26.78
CA LYS A 596 15.62 -2.33 25.63
C LYS A 596 15.73 -3.84 25.80
N GLU A 597 15.23 -4.56 24.81
CA GLU A 597 15.17 -6.02 24.80
C GLU A 597 15.70 -6.56 23.47
N ARG A 598 15.92 -7.89 23.43
CA ARG A 598 16.27 -8.59 22.19
C ARG A 598 15.36 -9.79 21.95
N ILE A 599 14.71 -9.80 20.80
CA ILE A 599 13.91 -10.91 20.27
C ILE A 599 14.69 -11.63 19.15
N ARG A 600 14.35 -12.89 18.88
CA ARG A 600 15.09 -13.74 17.93
C ARG A 600 14.94 -13.30 16.48
N ASN A 601 13.74 -12.89 16.10
CA ASN A 601 13.40 -12.57 14.71
C ASN A 601 12.97 -11.11 14.59
N PRO A 602 13.29 -10.44 13.47
CA PRO A 602 12.78 -9.11 13.19
C PRO A 602 11.26 -9.11 13.09
N VAL A 603 10.67 -7.98 13.44
CA VAL A 603 9.23 -7.74 13.36
C VAL A 603 8.98 -6.70 12.27
N ILE A 604 8.22 -7.09 11.27
CA ILE A 604 7.87 -6.26 10.10
C ILE A 604 6.37 -5.95 10.10
N HIS A 605 5.56 -6.91 10.54
CA HIS A 605 4.10 -6.81 10.54
C HIS A 605 3.51 -6.73 11.94
N TYR A 606 2.52 -5.86 12.09
CA TYR A 606 1.62 -5.82 13.25
C TYR A 606 0.25 -6.37 12.83
N TYR A 607 -0.11 -7.53 13.37
CA TYR A 607 -1.33 -8.26 12.99
C TYR A 607 -2.58 -7.80 13.77
N GLY A 608 -2.40 -6.98 14.80
CA GLY A 608 -3.48 -6.41 15.61
C GLY A 608 -3.43 -6.86 17.08
N ALA A 609 -4.48 -6.57 17.83
CA ALA A 609 -4.51 -6.79 19.28
C ALA A 609 -5.82 -7.36 19.80
N ASN A 610 -5.71 -8.13 20.89
CA ASN A 610 -6.82 -8.70 21.64
C ASN A 610 -6.64 -8.39 23.13
N GLY A 611 -7.37 -7.39 23.63
CA GLY A 611 -7.11 -6.83 24.95
C GLY A 611 -5.69 -6.27 25.03
N GLN A 612 -4.92 -6.65 26.06
CA GLN A 612 -3.55 -6.18 26.25
C GLN A 612 -2.48 -6.98 25.47
N ARG A 613 -2.87 -7.82 24.50
CA ARG A 613 -1.96 -8.65 23.70
C ARG A 613 -1.84 -8.10 22.28
N TYR A 614 -0.64 -7.70 21.89
CA TYR A 614 -0.31 -7.16 20.57
C TYR A 614 0.48 -8.21 19.78
N TYR A 615 -0.07 -8.63 18.64
CA TYR A 615 0.48 -9.72 17.83
C TYR A 615 1.29 -9.17 16.66
N PHE A 616 2.50 -9.68 16.51
CA PHE A 616 3.43 -9.40 15.43
C PHE A 616 3.86 -10.72 14.74
N ASP A 617 4.67 -10.62 13.69
CA ASP A 617 5.26 -11.74 12.94
C ASP A 617 5.56 -12.99 13.81
N ASP A 618 6.60 -12.89 14.64
CA ASP A 618 7.10 -13.99 15.48
C ASP A 618 7.11 -13.61 16.97
N CYS A 619 6.41 -12.55 17.33
CA CYS A 619 6.40 -11.97 18.67
C CYS A 619 4.97 -11.58 19.09
N VAL A 620 4.65 -11.78 20.37
CA VAL A 620 3.46 -11.20 21.01
C VAL A 620 3.92 -10.42 22.23
N ILE A 621 3.52 -9.14 22.29
CA ILE A 621 3.77 -8.29 23.45
C ILE A 621 2.51 -8.30 24.30
N PHE A 622 2.63 -8.64 25.57
CA PHE A 622 1.55 -8.55 26.55
C PHE A 622 1.84 -7.42 27.53
N ARG A 623 1.01 -6.37 27.54
CA ARG A 623 1.09 -5.29 28.52
C ARG A 623 0.40 -5.74 29.81
N LYS A 624 1.08 -5.65 30.96
CA LYS A 624 0.55 -6.08 32.25
C LYS A 624 -0.34 -5.01 32.88
#